data_AF-A0A2P8PWL2-F1
#
_entry.id   AF-A0A2P8PWL2-F1
#
_cell.length_a   1.000
_cell.length_b   1.000
_cell.length_c   1.000
_cell.angle_alpha   90.00
_cell.angle_beta   90.00
_cell.angle_gamma   90.00
#
_symmetry.space_group_name_H-M   'P 1'
#
loop_
_entity.id
_entity.type
_entity.pdbx_description
1 polymer ?
#
loop_
_entity_poly.entity_id
_entity_poly.type
_entity_poly.pdbx_seq_one_letter_code
_entity_poly.pdbx_strand_id
1 'polypeptide(L)'
;MKSEDTPFEGGPLDGRVLPVLLGPTGHPPKVYRVPVPSNDGGAPTLLVYRRVQAAASSRLGLHQGWKYEYDPTGRAGKLKWPWSKPDPDPDPAPAPGPVPDATPDATPDGKPEDTHG
;
A
#
# COMPACT_ATOMS: atom_id res chain seq x y z
N MET A 1 -0.21 23.87 -7.73
CA MET A 1 -0.86 22.78 -6.95
C MET A 1 -0.54 23.03 -5.49
N LYS A 2 -1.51 22.94 -4.57
CA LYS A 2 -1.26 23.17 -3.13
C LYS A 2 -1.15 21.83 -2.42
N SER A 3 -0.29 21.76 -1.41
CA SER A 3 -0.16 20.63 -0.49
C SER A 3 -0.34 21.10 0.95
N GLU A 4 -0.84 20.22 1.81
CA GLU A 4 -0.97 20.43 3.25
C GLU A 4 -0.19 19.34 3.99
N ASP A 5 0.65 19.74 4.95
CA ASP A 5 1.34 18.84 5.85
C ASP A 5 0.32 18.17 6.79
N THR A 6 -0.04 16.93 6.43
CA THR A 6 -1.12 16.18 7.10
C THR A 6 -0.51 15.08 7.98
N PRO A 7 -0.83 15.03 9.28
CA PRO A 7 -0.40 13.94 10.16
C PRO A 7 -1.11 12.63 9.84
N PHE A 8 -0.37 11.53 9.97
CA PHE A 8 -0.82 10.15 9.82
C PHE A 8 -0.74 9.45 11.18
N GLU A 9 -1.81 8.76 11.56
CA GLU A 9 -1.96 8.03 12.82
C GLU A 9 -2.36 6.58 12.56
N GLY A 10 -1.79 5.68 13.34
CA GLY A 10 -1.89 4.24 13.22
C GLY A 10 -1.09 3.65 12.06
N GLY A 11 -0.95 2.34 12.07
CA GLY A 11 -0.29 1.58 11.01
C GLY A 11 1.19 1.95 10.80
N PRO A 12 1.75 1.60 9.63
CA PRO A 12 3.18 1.80 9.35
C PRO A 12 3.64 3.26 9.20
N LEU A 13 2.72 4.21 9.08
CA LEU A 13 3.03 5.65 8.95
C LEU A 13 2.69 6.45 10.21
N ASP A 14 2.40 5.77 11.32
CA ASP A 14 2.08 6.42 12.59
C ASP A 14 3.12 7.46 13.00
N GLY A 15 2.64 8.64 13.42
CA GLY A 15 3.46 9.76 13.86
C GLY A 15 4.15 10.55 12.73
N ARG A 16 3.95 10.17 11.46
CA ARG A 16 4.51 10.89 10.32
C ARG A 16 3.61 12.02 9.87
N VAL A 17 4.23 13.07 9.34
CA VAL A 17 3.55 14.18 8.67
C VAL A 17 3.99 14.16 7.21
N LEU A 18 3.03 14.13 6.28
CA LEU A 18 3.32 14.11 4.85
C LEU A 18 2.65 15.28 4.14
N PRO A 19 3.32 15.90 3.14
CA PRO A 19 2.69 16.90 2.30
C PRO A 19 1.70 16.21 1.35
N VAL A 20 0.41 16.33 1.64
CA VAL A 20 -0.66 15.74 0.84
C VAL A 20 -1.23 16.77 -0.12
N LEU A 21 -1.35 16.38 -1.39
CA LEU A 21 -1.90 17.25 -2.43
C LEU A 21 -3.38 17.53 -2.16
N LEU A 22 -3.73 18.81 -2.17
CA LEU A 22 -5.10 19.25 -2.00
C LEU A 22 -5.87 19.17 -3.32
N GLY A 23 -7.10 18.66 -3.23
CA GLY A 23 -8.04 18.70 -4.34
C GLY A 23 -8.52 20.12 -4.64
N PRO A 24 -9.33 20.31 -5.70
CA PRO A 24 -9.91 21.61 -6.05
C PRO A 24 -10.72 22.25 -4.91
N THR A 25 -11.29 21.44 -4.01
CA THR A 25 -12.01 21.89 -2.81
C THR A 25 -11.06 22.36 -1.68
N GLY A 26 -9.74 22.32 -1.87
CA GLY A 26 -8.77 22.70 -0.85
C GLY A 26 -8.64 21.70 0.29
N HIS A 27 -9.19 20.49 0.14
CA HIS A 27 -9.11 19.45 1.15
C HIS A 27 -8.20 18.30 0.69
N PRO A 28 -7.48 17.64 1.62
CA PRO A 28 -6.78 16.38 1.33
C PRO A 28 -7.76 15.33 0.79
N PRO A 29 -7.35 14.33 0.01
CA PRO A 29 -8.25 13.26 -0.44
C PRO A 29 -9.01 12.58 0.70
N LYS A 30 -10.22 12.09 0.46
CA LYS A 30 -10.97 11.38 1.52
C LYS A 30 -10.26 10.09 1.97
N VAL A 31 -9.59 9.43 1.02
CA VAL A 31 -8.85 8.19 1.24
C VAL A 31 -7.47 8.33 0.60
N TYR A 32 -6.44 7.95 1.34
CA TYR A 32 -5.06 7.88 0.86
C TYR A 32 -4.62 6.41 0.83
N ARG A 33 -4.12 5.95 -0.33
CA ARG A 33 -3.72 4.56 -0.59
C ARG A 33 -2.22 4.53 -0.81
N VAL A 34 -1.50 3.72 -0.03
CA VAL A 34 -0.04 3.58 -0.13
C VAL A 34 0.30 2.13 -0.45
N PRO A 35 0.76 1.83 -1.68
CA PRO A 35 1.28 0.50 -1.98
C PRO A 35 2.63 0.34 -1.31
N VAL A 36 2.75 -0.66 -0.44
CA VAL A 36 4.00 -1.03 0.20
C VAL A 36 4.51 -2.32 -0.46
N PRO A 37 5.73 -2.33 -1.02
CA PRO A 37 6.29 -3.55 -1.58
C PRO A 37 6.47 -4.59 -0.47
N SER A 38 6.08 -5.85 -0.75
CA SER A 38 6.31 -6.95 0.16
C SER A 38 7.80 -7.28 0.20
N ASN A 39 8.33 -7.55 1.40
CA ASN A 39 9.76 -7.79 1.61
C ASN A 39 10.24 -9.07 0.90
N ASP A 40 9.33 -10.02 0.69
CA ASP A 40 9.58 -11.30 -0.01
C ASP A 40 9.30 -11.23 -1.51
N GLY A 41 9.11 -10.03 -2.09
CA GLY A 41 8.77 -9.86 -3.51
C GLY A 41 7.35 -10.28 -3.88
N GLY A 42 6.50 -10.57 -2.88
CA GLY A 42 5.07 -10.85 -3.06
C GLY A 42 4.25 -9.62 -3.45
N ALA A 43 2.94 -9.83 -3.63
CA ALA A 43 2.00 -8.76 -3.99
C ALA A 43 2.10 -7.57 -3.02
N PRO A 44 2.04 -6.32 -3.52
CA PRO A 44 2.17 -5.13 -2.67
C PRO A 44 0.98 -5.03 -1.70
N THR A 45 1.27 -4.77 -0.44
CA THR A 45 0.24 -4.51 0.57
C THR A 45 -0.26 -3.08 0.41
N LEU A 46 -1.56 -2.91 0.18
CA LEU A 46 -2.17 -1.60 0.07
C LEU A 46 -2.60 -1.08 1.44
N LEU A 47 -1.87 -0.13 1.99
CA LEU A 47 -2.29 0.57 3.21
C LEU A 47 -3.34 1.61 2.86
N VAL A 48 -4.44 1.62 3.63
CA VAL A 48 -5.52 2.59 3.47
C VAL A 48 -5.59 3.50 4.68
N TYR A 49 -5.60 4.80 4.43
CA TYR A 49 -5.81 5.81 5.45
C TYR A 49 -7.04 6.66 5.13
N ARG A 50 -7.85 6.97 6.13
CA ARG A 50 -9.08 7.78 6.00
C ARG A 50 -8.87 9.16 6.60
N ARG A 51 -9.29 10.18 5.85
CA ARG A 51 -9.25 11.56 6.32
C ARG A 51 -10.28 11.78 7.41
N VAL A 52 -9.84 12.24 8.58
CA VAL A 52 -10.68 12.65 9.71
C VAL A 52 -10.28 14.04 10.19
N GLN A 53 -11.16 14.70 10.94
CA GLN A 53 -10.85 16.01 11.51
C GLN A 53 -9.77 15.86 12.58
N ALA A 54 -8.71 16.68 12.50
CA ALA A 54 -7.82 16.85 13.62
C ALA A 54 -8.60 17.57 14.74
N ALA A 55 -8.50 17.06 15.98
CA ALA A 55 -9.28 17.56 17.11
C ALA A 55 -9.27 19.09 17.19
N ALA A 56 -10.41 19.69 17.56
CA ALA A 56 -10.50 21.14 17.72
C ALA A 56 -9.55 21.61 18.84
N SER A 57 -8.82 22.70 18.61
CA SER A 57 -8.01 23.30 19.67
C SER A 57 -8.94 23.83 20.76
N SER A 58 -8.76 23.36 22.01
CA SER A 58 -9.58 23.76 23.18
C SER A 58 -9.56 25.26 23.46
N ARG A 59 -8.64 26.02 22.84
CA ARG A 59 -8.50 27.46 23.06
C ARG A 59 -9.21 28.35 22.04
N LEU A 60 -9.60 27.84 20.88
CA LEU A 60 -10.15 28.68 19.81
C LEU A 60 -11.33 28.07 19.04
N GLY A 61 -11.72 26.82 19.30
CA GLY A 61 -12.84 26.18 18.61
C GLY A 61 -12.67 25.98 17.10
N LEU A 62 -11.54 26.41 16.52
CA LEU A 62 -11.17 26.16 15.14
C LEU A 62 -10.68 24.72 14.98
N HIS A 63 -11.17 24.07 13.92
CA HIS A 63 -10.67 22.78 13.45
C HIS A 63 -9.17 22.93 13.11
N GLN A 64 -8.31 22.11 13.70
CA GLN A 64 -6.85 22.18 13.50
C GLN A 64 -6.38 21.55 12.18
N GLY A 65 -7.26 21.51 11.18
CA GLY A 65 -7.03 20.84 9.92
C GLY A 65 -7.46 19.37 9.93
N TRP A 66 -6.81 18.58 9.09
CA TRP A 66 -7.13 17.17 8.86
C TRP A 66 -6.01 16.27 9.36
N LYS A 67 -6.36 15.03 9.68
CA LYS A 67 -5.40 13.94 9.90
C LYS A 67 -5.87 12.69 9.15
N TYR A 68 -4.96 11.77 8.93
CA TYR A 68 -5.24 10.48 8.32
C TYR A 68 -5.13 9.36 9.36
N GLU A 69 -6.21 8.60 9.54
CA GLU A 69 -6.21 7.42 10.42
C GLU A 69 -6.11 6.14 9.60
N TYR A 70 -5.25 5.23 10.02
CA TYR A 70 -5.08 3.93 9.39
C TYR A 70 -6.35 3.09 9.50
N ASP A 71 -6.81 2.56 8.37
CA ASP A 71 -7.89 1.60 8.30
C ASP A 71 -7.31 0.18 8.16
N PRO A 72 -7.29 -0.62 9.25
CA PRO A 72 -6.72 -1.97 9.21
C PRO A 72 -7.51 -2.94 8.32
N THR A 73 -8.74 -2.58 7.91
CA THR A 73 -9.54 -3.39 6.99
C THR A 73 -9.08 -3.26 5.54
N GLY A 74 -8.23 -2.28 5.22
CA GLY A 74 -7.75 -2.05 3.86
C GLY A 74 -8.83 -1.63 2.86
N ARG A 75 -10.06 -1.34 3.31
CA ARG A 75 -11.19 -1.10 2.43
C ARG A 75 -11.42 0.38 2.17
N ALA A 76 -10.98 0.91 1.03
CA ALA A 76 -11.48 2.21 0.59
C ALA A 76 -12.98 2.10 0.31
N GLY A 77 -13.79 3.02 0.84
CA GLY A 77 -15.25 2.96 0.67
C GLY A 77 -15.64 2.86 -0.81
N LYS A 78 -16.47 1.85 -1.15
CA LYS A 78 -16.94 1.67 -2.53
C LYS A 78 -17.77 2.88 -2.98
N LEU A 79 -17.45 3.41 -4.15
CA LEU A 79 -18.30 4.38 -4.82
C LEU A 79 -19.49 3.60 -5.41
N LYS A 80 -20.72 3.93 -5.00
CA LYS A 80 -21.93 3.20 -5.45
C LYS A 80 -22.43 3.73 -6.78
N TRP A 81 -21.66 3.54 -7.85
CA TRP A 81 -22.16 3.76 -9.21
C TRP A 81 -22.64 2.45 -9.81
N PRO A 82 -23.63 2.48 -10.70
CA PRO A 82 -24.17 1.26 -11.31
C PRO A 82 -23.18 0.54 -12.24
N TRP A 83 -22.02 1.14 -12.53
CA TRP A 83 -20.92 0.57 -13.33
C TRP A 83 -19.62 0.36 -12.53
N SER A 84 -19.64 0.53 -11.21
CA SER A 84 -18.45 0.27 -10.39
C SER A 84 -18.16 -1.23 -10.34
N LYS A 85 -17.01 -1.64 -10.89
CA LYS A 85 -16.47 -3.00 -10.72
C LYS A 85 -16.10 -3.20 -9.24
N PRO A 86 -16.30 -4.42 -8.68
CA PRO A 86 -15.88 -4.73 -7.32
C PRO A 86 -14.36 -4.51 -7.17
N ASP A 87 -13.94 -4.04 -6.00
CA ASP A 87 -12.51 -3.93 -5.65
C ASP A 87 -11.93 -5.35 -5.70
N PRO A 88 -10.75 -5.56 -6.32
CA PRO A 88 -10.07 -6.84 -6.20
C PRO A 88 -9.75 -7.04 -4.72
N ASP A 89 -10.33 -8.07 -4.10
CA ASP A 89 -9.93 -8.49 -2.77
C ASP A 89 -8.39 -8.62 -2.75
N PRO A 90 -7.71 -8.16 -1.68
CA PRO A 90 -6.32 -8.50 -1.50
C PRO A 90 -6.26 -10.03 -1.36
N ASP A 91 -5.83 -10.67 -2.43
CA ASP A 91 -5.68 -12.11 -2.57
C ASP A 91 -5.04 -12.67 -1.28
N PRO A 92 -5.68 -13.61 -0.56
CA PRO A 92 -5.00 -14.29 0.54
C PRO A 92 -3.82 -15.05 -0.08
N ALA A 93 -2.62 -14.73 0.41
CA ALA A 93 -1.32 -15.30 0.04
C ALA A 93 -1.41 -16.67 -0.64
N PRO A 94 -0.67 -16.89 -1.76
CA PRO A 94 -0.71 -18.17 -2.46
C PRO A 94 -0.39 -19.28 -1.47
N ALA A 95 -1.34 -20.22 -1.33
CA ALA A 95 -1.12 -21.46 -0.60
C ALA A 95 0.20 -22.09 -1.05
N PRO A 96 0.97 -22.70 -0.13
CA PRO A 96 2.24 -23.32 -0.51
C PRO A 96 1.97 -24.41 -1.56
N GLY A 97 2.46 -24.18 -2.77
CA GLY A 97 2.49 -25.18 -3.83
C GLY A 97 3.29 -26.41 -3.38
N PRO A 98 3.03 -27.59 -3.95
CA PRO A 98 3.71 -28.81 -3.55
C PRO A 98 5.23 -28.65 -3.77
N VAL A 99 5.99 -28.99 -2.72
CA VAL A 99 7.45 -29.03 -2.72
C VAL A 99 7.97 -29.92 -3.87
N PRO A 100 8.84 -29.43 -4.76
CA PRO A 100 9.63 -30.33 -5.59
C PRO A 100 10.72 -30.95 -4.71
N ASP A 101 10.62 -32.26 -4.52
CA ASP A 101 11.61 -33.10 -3.86
C ASP A 101 12.99 -32.91 -4.51
N ALA A 102 13.99 -32.66 -3.68
CA ALA A 102 15.36 -32.47 -4.13
C ALA A 102 15.99 -33.83 -4.47
N THR A 103 16.66 -33.93 -5.61
CA THR A 103 17.79 -34.86 -5.77
C THR A 103 18.95 -34.08 -6.36
N PRO A 104 20.04 -33.82 -5.61
CA PRO A 104 21.28 -33.35 -6.18
C PRO A 104 22.06 -34.58 -6.63
N ASP A 105 22.20 -34.80 -7.94
CA ASP A 105 23.23 -35.71 -8.43
C ASP A 105 24.21 -34.94 -9.30
N ALA A 106 25.39 -34.75 -8.73
CA ALA A 106 26.57 -34.30 -9.42
C ALA A 106 27.18 -35.49 -10.16
N THR A 107 27.27 -35.40 -11.49
CA THR A 107 28.27 -36.14 -12.27
C THR A 107 28.95 -35.16 -13.23
N PRO A 108 30.27 -34.91 -13.08
CA PRO A 108 31.08 -34.17 -14.04
C PRO A 108 31.79 -35.14 -15.00
N ASP A 109 31.48 -35.09 -16.29
CA ASP A 109 32.25 -35.72 -17.39
C ASP A 109 31.64 -35.23 -18.72
N GLY A 110 32.32 -34.78 -19.77
CA GLY A 110 33.73 -34.63 -20.06
C GLY A 110 33.89 -33.99 -21.46
N LYS A 111 35.00 -33.23 -21.60
CA LYS A 111 35.82 -32.97 -22.80
C LYS A 111 35.40 -32.01 -23.96
N PRO A 112 36.41 -31.46 -24.67
CA PRO A 112 36.42 -30.13 -25.29
C PRO A 112 36.42 -30.15 -26.84
N GLU A 113 36.34 -28.93 -27.40
CA GLU A 113 37.00 -28.45 -28.65
C GLU A 113 36.65 -29.13 -29.98
N ASP A 114 36.22 -28.32 -30.97
CA ASP A 114 36.66 -28.43 -32.38
C ASP A 114 36.26 -27.16 -33.18
N THR A 115 37.24 -26.28 -33.36
CA THR A 115 37.69 -25.62 -34.61
C THR A 115 36.79 -25.54 -35.85
N HIS A 116 36.61 -24.29 -36.32
CA HIS A 116 36.57 -23.76 -37.70
C HIS A 116 35.61 -24.35 -38.76
N GLY A 117 34.78 -23.45 -39.31
CA GLY A 117 34.18 -23.51 -40.65
C GLY A 117 33.78 -22.11 -41.08
#